data_AF-A0A9D9W3H2-F1
#
_entry.id   AF-A0A9D9W3H2-F1
#
_cell.length_a   1.000
_cell.length_b   1.000
_cell.length_c   1.000
_cell.angle_alpha   90.00
_cell.angle_beta   90.00
_cell.angle_gamma   90.00
#
_symmetry.space_group_name_H-M   'P 1'
#
loop_
_entity.id
_entity.type
_entity.pdbx_description
1 polymer ?
#
loop_
_entity_poly.entity_id
_entity_poly.type
_entity_poly.pdbx_seq_one_letter_code
_entity_poly.pdbx_strand_id
1 'polypeptide(L)'
;MEKSNLEKKFSLPIIIVSVLIPVVVAILFTIKLKDFGFNVEPLSFLPPIYAAINAITALLLVTAVVAIKNGNRKLHENLMKSAIACSLLFLVMYVAYHLTSDPTPFGGTGWIKAVYFFILISHIALSIIIIPLVLFTYVRALSSQFDK
;
A
#
# COMPACT_ATOMS: atom_id res chain seq x y z
N MET A 1 -23.75 -16.87 -9.80
CA MET A 1 -23.89 -16.27 -8.44
C MET A 1 -24.11 -14.78 -8.62
N GLU A 2 -25.30 -14.28 -8.27
CA GLU A 2 -25.66 -12.88 -8.55
C GLU A 2 -25.01 -11.94 -7.51
N LYS A 3 -24.22 -10.97 -7.99
CA LYS A 3 -23.61 -9.94 -7.13
C LYS A 3 -24.71 -9.10 -6.46
N SER A 4 -24.58 -8.79 -5.18
CA SER A 4 -25.54 -7.93 -4.48
C SER A 4 -25.59 -6.53 -5.12
N ASN A 5 -26.70 -5.78 -4.97
CA ASN A 5 -26.83 -4.43 -5.54
C ASN A 5 -25.69 -3.48 -5.09
N LEU A 6 -25.17 -3.67 -3.88
CA LEU A 6 -24.01 -2.93 -3.37
C LEU A 6 -22.71 -3.34 -4.05
N GLU A 7 -22.48 -4.63 -4.30
CA GLU A 7 -21.30 -5.11 -5.04
C GLU A 7 -21.30 -4.61 -6.48
N LYS A 8 -22.45 -4.63 -7.16
CA LYS A 8 -22.58 -4.06 -8.50
C LYS A 8 -22.23 -2.56 -8.47
N LYS A 9 -22.76 -1.82 -7.50
CA LYS A 9 -22.54 -0.37 -7.33
C LYS A 9 -21.08 0.00 -7.02
N PHE A 10 -20.37 -0.79 -6.21
CA PHE A 10 -19.00 -0.49 -5.78
C PHE A 10 -17.91 -1.18 -6.60
N SER A 11 -18.22 -2.23 -7.37
CA SER A 11 -17.22 -2.95 -8.15
C SER A 11 -16.50 -2.07 -9.17
N LEU A 12 -17.22 -1.18 -9.86
CA LEU A 12 -16.62 -0.26 -10.83
C LEU A 12 -15.70 0.77 -10.16
N PRO A 13 -16.11 1.52 -9.11
CA PRO A 13 -15.20 2.38 -8.37
C PRO A 13 -13.94 1.67 -7.84
N ILE A 14 -14.09 0.46 -7.28
CA ILE A 14 -12.95 -0.32 -6.77
C ILE A 14 -11.96 -0.61 -7.90
N ILE A 15 -12.44 -1.07 -9.06
CA ILE A 15 -11.58 -1.38 -10.20
C ILE A 15 -10.87 -0.11 -10.68
N ILE A 16 -11.60 1.00 -10.82
CA ILE A 16 -11.03 2.29 -11.24
C ILE A 16 -9.91 2.69 -10.28
N VAL A 17 -10.18 2.73 -8.98
CA VAL A 17 -9.19 3.16 -7.96
C VAL A 17 -8.00 2.18 -7.91
N SER A 18 -8.25 0.88 -8.04
CA SER A 18 -7.20 -0.16 -7.99
C SER A 18 -6.21 -0.06 -9.15
N VAL A 19 -6.66 0.40 -10.31
CA VAL A 19 -5.80 0.64 -11.48
C VAL A 19 -5.20 2.04 -11.44
N LEU A 20 -6.00 3.04 -11.05
CA LEU A 20 -5.60 4.45 -11.05
C LEU A 20 -4.45 4.71 -10.07
N ILE A 21 -4.50 4.16 -8.85
CA ILE A 21 -3.47 4.42 -7.83
C ILE A 21 -2.07 3.98 -8.33
N PRO A 22 -1.84 2.72 -8.75
CA PRO A 22 -0.53 2.31 -9.28
C PRO A 22 -0.08 3.12 -10.49
N VAL A 23 -1.00 3.46 -11.40
CA VAL A 23 -0.68 4.25 -12.61
C VAL A 23 -0.23 5.65 -12.23
N VAL A 24 -0.97 6.34 -11.35
CA VAL A 24 -0.61 7.68 -10.87
C VAL A 24 0.73 7.64 -10.15
N VAL A 25 0.96 6.66 -9.27
CA VAL A 25 2.24 6.52 -8.55
C VAL A 25 3.40 6.28 -9.52
N ALA A 26 3.21 5.42 -10.54
CA ALA A 26 4.23 5.19 -11.56
C ALA A 26 4.56 6.46 -12.35
N ILE A 27 3.55 7.26 -12.73
CA ILE A 27 3.74 8.55 -13.39
C ILE A 27 4.49 9.52 -12.46
N LEU A 28 4.10 9.62 -11.19
CA LEU A 28 4.73 10.51 -10.23
C LEU A 28 6.22 10.19 -10.02
N PHE A 29 6.66 8.93 -10.17
CA PHE A 29 8.08 8.58 -10.10
C PHE A 29 8.90 9.03 -11.30
N THR A 30 8.25 9.46 -12.38
CA THR A 30 8.93 10.08 -13.53
C THR A 30 9.10 11.60 -13.36
N ILE A 31 8.44 12.20 -12.38
CA ILE A 31 8.38 13.65 -12.15
C ILE A 31 9.32 14.03 -11.00
N LYS A 32 10.11 15.09 -11.18
CA LYS A 32 10.91 15.67 -10.10
C LYS A 32 10.60 17.15 -9.95
N LEU A 33 10.43 17.61 -8.71
CA LEU A 33 10.09 19.03 -8.45
C LEU A 33 11.16 20.00 -8.98
N LYS A 34 12.44 19.60 -8.94
CA LYS A 34 13.55 20.39 -9.49
C LYS A 34 13.43 20.66 -10.99
N ASP A 35 12.82 19.74 -11.76
CA ASP A 35 12.65 19.88 -13.21
C ASP A 35 11.63 20.99 -13.56
N PHE A 36 10.81 21.39 -12.59
CA PHE A 36 9.85 22.49 -12.70
C PHE A 36 10.32 23.78 -12.00
N GLY A 37 11.60 23.86 -11.60
CA GLY A 37 12.17 25.03 -10.94
C GLY A 37 11.92 25.11 -9.43
N PHE A 38 11.34 24.08 -8.81
CA PHE A 38 11.17 23.99 -7.36
C PHE A 38 12.37 23.26 -6.73
N ASN A 39 13.31 24.03 -6.20
CA ASN A 39 14.46 23.49 -5.48
C ASN A 39 14.09 23.17 -4.02
N VAL A 40 13.60 21.95 -3.80
CA VAL A 40 13.30 21.41 -2.46
C VAL A 40 14.40 20.45 -2.06
N GLU A 41 14.89 20.56 -0.82
CA GLU A 41 15.88 19.61 -0.29
C GLU A 41 15.27 18.20 -0.22
N PRO A 42 16.01 17.13 -0.58
CA PRO A 42 15.51 15.77 -0.51
C PRO A 42 14.98 15.42 0.87
N LEU A 43 13.76 14.88 0.95
CA LEU A 43 13.11 14.48 2.20
C LEU A 43 13.68 13.15 2.74
N SER A 44 15.01 13.06 2.86
CA SER A 44 15.80 11.87 3.21
C SER A 44 15.56 11.32 4.62
N PHE A 45 14.83 12.04 5.47
CA PHE A 45 14.38 11.57 6.77
C PHE A 45 13.10 10.72 6.70
N LEU A 46 12.38 10.71 5.57
CA LEU A 46 11.15 9.93 5.38
C LEU A 46 11.35 8.42 5.29
N PRO A 47 12.41 7.88 4.64
CA PRO A 47 12.59 6.44 4.51
C PRO A 47 12.55 5.62 5.80
N PRO A 48 13.27 6.01 6.87
CA PRO A 48 13.15 5.32 8.15
C PRO A 48 11.72 5.36 8.72
N ILE A 49 11.00 6.47 8.54
CA ILE A 49 9.65 6.67 9.08
C ILE A 49 8.64 5.79 8.34
N TYR A 50 8.62 5.82 7.01
CA TYR A 50 7.68 5.00 6.25
C TYR A 50 8.00 3.50 6.36
N ALA A 51 9.27 3.14 6.54
CA ALA A 51 9.65 1.76 6.85
C ALA A 51 9.11 1.32 8.22
N ALA A 52 9.22 2.16 9.25
CA ALA A 52 8.66 1.89 10.57
C ALA A 52 7.13 1.77 10.53
N ILE A 53 6.45 2.62 9.76
CA ILE A 53 4.99 2.55 9.58
C ILE A 53 4.58 1.23 8.91
N ASN A 54 5.34 0.72 7.94
CA ASN A 54 5.10 -0.60 7.37
C ASN A 54 5.30 -1.72 8.40
N ALA A 55 6.32 -1.64 9.26
CA ALA A 55 6.52 -2.60 10.34
C ALA A 55 5.37 -2.57 11.36
N ILE A 56 4.90 -1.38 11.73
CA ILE A 56 3.71 -1.20 12.59
C ILE A 56 2.47 -1.81 11.91
N THR A 57 2.30 -1.57 10.61
CA THR A 57 1.19 -2.14 9.83
C THR A 57 1.20 -3.67 9.88
N ALA A 58 2.38 -4.30 9.73
CA ALA A 58 2.51 -5.75 9.86
C ALA A 58 2.07 -6.24 11.25
N LEU A 59 2.47 -5.56 12.32
CA LEU A 59 2.04 -5.89 13.69
C LEU A 59 0.52 -5.73 13.89
N LEU A 60 -0.07 -4.65 13.34
CA LEU A 60 -1.51 -4.42 13.37
C LEU A 60 -2.25 -5.56 12.66
N LEU A 61 -1.78 -5.99 11.49
CA LEU A 61 -2.39 -7.08 10.73
C LEU A 61 -2.29 -8.42 11.46
N VAL A 62 -1.13 -8.75 12.04
CA VAL A 62 -0.98 -9.97 12.86
C VAL A 62 -1.94 -9.94 14.04
N THR A 63 -2.03 -8.82 14.75
CA THR A 63 -2.95 -8.64 15.88
C THR A 63 -4.42 -8.71 15.43
N ALA A 64 -4.74 -8.19 14.25
CA ALA A 64 -6.09 -8.24 13.68
C ALA A 64 -6.52 -9.68 13.38
N VAL A 65 -5.59 -10.52 12.91
CA VAL A 65 -5.84 -11.96 12.69
C VAL A 65 -6.07 -12.69 14.01
N VAL A 66 -5.30 -12.37 15.06
CA VAL A 66 -5.53 -12.93 16.41
C VAL A 66 -6.89 -12.49 16.95
N ALA A 67 -7.24 -11.21 16.82
CA ALA A 67 -8.50 -10.66 17.29
C ALA A 67 -9.73 -11.35 16.66
N ILE A 68 -9.71 -11.57 15.33
CA ILE A 68 -10.83 -12.23 14.66
C ILE A 68 -10.92 -13.72 14.99
N LYS A 69 -9.78 -14.42 15.14
CA LYS A 69 -9.74 -15.82 15.59
C LYS A 69 -10.32 -16.01 16.99
N ASN A 70 -10.19 -15.00 17.85
CA ASN A 70 -10.76 -14.97 19.19
C ASN A 70 -12.22 -14.45 19.22
N GLY A 71 -12.85 -14.24 18.05
CA GLY A 71 -14.22 -13.73 17.95
C GLY A 71 -14.38 -12.23 18.24
N ASN A 72 -13.30 -11.51 18.52
CA ASN A 72 -13.35 -10.07 18.78
C ASN A 72 -13.37 -9.27 17.47
N ARG A 73 -14.54 -9.25 16.84
CA ARG A 73 -14.76 -8.59 15.55
C ARG A 73 -14.58 -7.07 15.59
N LYS A 74 -14.98 -6.42 16.69
CA LYS A 74 -14.83 -4.96 16.85
C LYS A 74 -13.36 -4.54 16.89
N LEU A 75 -12.53 -5.29 17.62
CA LEU A 75 -11.08 -5.04 17.64
C LEU A 75 -10.46 -5.28 16.27
N HIS A 76 -10.80 -6.40 15.61
CA HIS A 76 -10.34 -6.67 14.24
C HIS A 76 -10.66 -5.50 13.29
N GLU A 77 -11.90 -5.03 13.29
CA GLU A 77 -12.33 -3.92 12.42
C GLU A 77 -11.53 -2.64 12.69
N ASN A 78 -11.32 -2.29 13.96
CA ASN A 78 -10.53 -1.11 14.33
C ASN A 78 -9.07 -1.26 13.88
N LEU A 79 -8.47 -2.43 14.05
CA LEU A 79 -7.09 -2.71 13.62
C LEU A 79 -6.96 -2.64 12.09
N MET A 80 -7.93 -3.16 11.33
CA MET A 80 -7.95 -3.06 9.87
C MET A 80 -8.06 -1.60 9.40
N LYS A 81 -8.92 -0.78 10.05
CA LYS A 81 -9.01 0.66 9.75
C LYS A 81 -7.69 1.38 10.02
N SER A 82 -7.04 1.08 11.14
CA SER A 82 -5.72 1.63 11.47
C SER A 82 -4.66 1.20 10.45
N ALA A 83 -4.64 -0.07 10.01
CA ALA A 83 -3.72 -0.56 9.01
C ALA A 83 -3.90 0.14 7.64
N ILE A 84 -5.14 0.41 7.24
CA ILE A 84 -5.44 1.20 6.03
C ILE A 84 -4.92 2.64 6.18
N ALA A 85 -5.15 3.28 7.34
CA ALA A 85 -4.64 4.62 7.59
C ALA A 85 -3.10 4.68 7.55
N CYS A 86 -2.42 3.71 8.16
CA CYS A 86 -0.97 3.57 8.07
C CYS A 86 -0.50 3.39 6.61
N SER A 87 -1.19 2.58 5.82
CA SER A 87 -0.86 2.34 4.41
C SER A 87 -1.02 3.60 3.55
N LEU A 88 -2.04 4.42 3.81
CA LEU A 88 -2.22 5.72 3.15
C LEU A 88 -1.10 6.69 3.53
N LEU A 89 -0.74 6.76 4.82
CA LEU A 89 0.34 7.62 5.29
C LEU A 89 1.69 7.19 4.69
N PHE A 90 1.96 5.88 4.66
CA PHE A 90 3.11 5.28 3.96
C PHE A 90 3.19 5.79 2.52
N LEU A 91 2.10 5.66 1.76
CA LEU A 91 2.08 6.01 0.34
C LEU A 91 2.37 7.50 0.11
N VAL A 92 1.79 8.39 0.92
CA VAL A 92 2.03 9.83 0.83
C VAL A 92 3.50 10.17 1.05
N MET A 93 4.11 9.64 2.12
CA MET A 93 5.53 9.90 2.40
C MET A 93 6.44 9.27 1.34
N TYR A 94 6.10 8.08 0.87
CA TYR A 94 6.87 7.38 -0.17
C TYR A 94 6.91 8.18 -1.47
N VAL A 95 5.76 8.71 -1.90
CA VAL A 95 5.66 9.60 -3.06
C VAL A 95 6.41 10.92 -2.82
N ALA A 96 6.23 11.56 -1.67
CA ALA A 96 6.91 12.82 -1.35
C ALA A 96 8.45 12.70 -1.40
N TYR A 97 9.00 11.60 -0.89
CA TYR A 97 10.43 11.31 -0.98
C TYR A 97 10.88 11.14 -2.44
N HIS A 98 10.15 10.38 -3.26
CA HIS A 98 10.54 10.12 -4.66
C HIS A 98 10.39 11.35 -5.57
N LEU A 99 9.49 12.28 -5.26
CA LEU A 99 9.36 13.55 -5.99
C LEU A 99 10.52 14.52 -5.72
N THR A 100 11.24 14.33 -4.61
CA THR A 100 12.33 15.22 -4.14
C THR A 100 13.72 14.58 -4.21
N SER A 101 13.82 13.29 -4.50
CA SER A 101 15.08 12.53 -4.43
C SER A 101 15.38 11.80 -5.74
N ASP A 102 16.67 11.68 -6.07
CA ASP A 102 17.09 10.88 -7.21
C ASP A 102 17.07 9.37 -6.88
N PRO A 103 16.76 8.49 -7.85
CA PRO A 103 16.79 7.05 -7.63
C PRO A 103 18.17 6.59 -7.15
N THR A 104 18.21 5.76 -6.11
CA THR A 104 19.45 5.19 -5.60
C THR A 104 19.68 3.80 -6.23
N PRO A 105 20.70 3.63 -7.10
CA PRO A 105 20.98 2.34 -7.70
C PRO A 105 21.59 1.38 -6.66
N PHE A 106 21.26 0.11 -6.78
CA PHE A 106 21.90 -0.93 -5.97
C PHE A 106 23.33 -1.17 -6.43
N GLY A 107 24.31 -0.93 -5.55
CA GLY A 107 25.75 -1.02 -5.86
C GLY A 107 26.38 -2.41 -5.68
N GLY A 108 25.65 -3.42 -5.20
CA GLY A 108 26.20 -4.76 -4.95
C GLY A 108 26.35 -5.62 -6.21
N THR A 109 27.25 -6.62 -6.15
CA THR A 109 27.59 -7.53 -7.28
C THR A 109 27.40 -9.00 -6.91
N GLY A 110 27.34 -9.90 -7.90
CA GLY A 110 27.21 -11.34 -7.65
C GLY A 110 25.85 -11.76 -7.07
N TRP A 111 25.83 -12.76 -6.19
CA TRP A 111 24.61 -13.38 -5.68
C TRP A 111 23.72 -12.43 -4.86
N ILE A 112 24.30 -11.47 -4.14
CA ILE A 112 23.53 -10.51 -3.33
C ILE A 112 22.65 -9.61 -4.21
N LYS A 113 23.08 -9.34 -5.45
CA LYS A 113 22.28 -8.59 -6.43
C LYS A 113 21.02 -9.34 -6.81
N ALA A 114 21.12 -10.67 -7.02
CA ALA A 114 19.97 -11.50 -7.32
C ALA A 114 18.97 -11.53 -6.14
N VAL A 115 19.46 -11.69 -4.91
CA VAL A 115 18.62 -11.66 -3.70
C VAL A 115 17.93 -10.31 -3.54
N TYR A 116 18.68 -9.21 -3.71
CA TYR A 116 18.13 -7.85 -3.64
C TYR A 116 16.99 -7.65 -4.63
N PHE A 117 17.21 -7.96 -5.92
CA PHE A 117 16.17 -7.77 -6.93
C PHE A 117 15.00 -8.74 -6.77
N PHE A 118 15.22 -9.96 -6.30
CA PHE A 118 14.13 -10.87 -5.98
C PHE A 118 13.21 -10.29 -4.90
N ILE A 119 13.77 -9.81 -3.80
CA ILE A 119 13.00 -9.18 -2.72
C ILE A 119 12.32 -7.90 -3.21
N LEU A 120 13.05 -7.04 -3.91
CA LEU A 120 12.52 -5.76 -4.39
C LEU A 120 11.35 -5.96 -5.38
N ILE A 121 11.54 -6.79 -6.40
CA ILE A 121 10.54 -7.04 -7.43
C ILE A 121 9.31 -7.73 -6.83
N SER A 122 9.52 -8.78 -6.02
CA SER A 122 8.40 -9.47 -5.37
C SER A 122 7.62 -8.54 -4.44
N HIS A 123 8.32 -7.70 -3.66
CA HIS A 123 7.68 -6.73 -2.79
C HIS A 123 6.82 -5.71 -3.56
N ILE A 124 7.32 -5.16 -4.67
CA ILE A 124 6.56 -4.22 -5.51
C ILE A 124 5.35 -4.90 -6.14
N ALA A 125 5.54 -6.09 -6.72
CA ALA A 125 4.46 -6.84 -7.35
C ALA A 125 3.34 -7.20 -6.37
N LEU A 126 3.71 -7.71 -5.18
CA LEU A 126 2.76 -8.03 -4.13
C LEU A 126 2.03 -6.78 -3.61
N SER A 127 2.74 -5.65 -3.48
CA SER A 127 2.14 -4.37 -3.09
C SER A 127 1.05 -3.92 -4.07
N ILE A 128 1.29 -4.04 -5.38
CA ILE A 128 0.30 -3.69 -6.41
C ILE A 128 -0.91 -4.63 -6.36
N ILE A 129 -0.68 -5.95 -6.21
CA ILE A 129 -1.74 -6.95 -6.16
C ILE A 129 -2.63 -6.78 -4.92
N ILE A 130 -2.08 -6.33 -3.79
CA ILE A 130 -2.83 -6.16 -2.54
C ILE A 130 -3.87 -5.03 -2.64
N ILE A 131 -3.65 -3.98 -3.43
CA ILE A 131 -4.58 -2.84 -3.53
C ILE A 131 -6.01 -3.28 -3.89
N PRO A 132 -6.26 -4.00 -5.02
CA PRO A 132 -7.60 -4.48 -5.32
C PRO A 132 -8.13 -5.44 -4.26
N LEU A 133 -7.29 -6.33 -3.71
CA LEU A 133 -7.72 -7.28 -2.68
C LEU A 133 -8.25 -6.58 -1.43
N VAL A 134 -7.54 -5.57 -0.93
CA VAL A 134 -7.95 -4.79 0.25
C VAL A 134 -9.23 -4.02 -0.05
N LEU A 135 -9.34 -3.36 -1.20
CA LEU A 135 -10.53 -2.59 -1.55
C LEU A 135 -11.78 -3.47 -1.69
N PHE A 136 -11.66 -4.62 -2.37
CA PHE A 136 -12.77 -5.59 -2.50
C PHE A 136 -13.18 -6.17 -1.14
N THR A 137 -12.22 -6.63 -0.34
CA THR A 137 -12.52 -7.23 0.98
C THR A 137 -13.09 -6.22 1.95
N TYR A 138 -12.64 -4.96 1.91
CA TYR A 138 -13.17 -3.89 2.74
C TYR A 138 -14.63 -3.53 2.38
N VAL A 139 -14.95 -3.41 1.08
CA VAL A 139 -16.34 -3.16 0.65
C VAL A 139 -17.26 -4.33 0.99
N ARG A 140 -16.77 -5.57 0.90
CA ARG A 140 -17.52 -6.74 1.36
C ARG A 140 -17.80 -6.70 2.86
N ALA A 141 -16.81 -6.31 3.66
CA ALA A 141 -16.97 -6.14 5.10
C ALA A 141 -18.00 -5.04 5.44
N LEU A 142 -17.96 -3.88 4.75
CA LEU A 142 -18.96 -2.82 4.88
C LEU A 142 -20.37 -3.29 4.47
N SER A 143 -20.46 -4.16 3.47
CA SER A 143 -21.72 -4.75 3.02
C SER A 143 -22.20 -5.92 3.87
N SER A 144 -21.49 -6.23 4.96
CA SER A 144 -21.76 -7.39 5.84
C SER A 144 -21.80 -8.75 5.13
N GLN A 145 -21.01 -8.93 4.07
CA GLN A 145 -20.96 -10.18 3.29
C GLN A 145 -19.77 -11.06 3.70
N PHE A 146 -19.90 -11.74 4.84
CA PHE A 146 -18.84 -12.57 5.43
C PHE A 146 -18.83 -14.02 4.94
N ASP A 147 -19.98 -14.52 4.50
CA ASP A 147 -20.21 -15.97 4.25
C ASP A 147 -20.03 -16.37 2.77
N LYS A 148 -19.37 -15.52 1.97
CA LYS A 148 -19.21 -15.70 0.52
C LYS A 148 -17.75 -15.78 0.07
#